data_AF-A0A3P8S1Y2-F1
#
_entry.id   AF-A0A3P8S1Y2-F1
#
_cell.length_a   1.000
_cell.length_b   1.000
_cell.length_c   1.000
_cell.angle_alpha   90.00
_cell.angle_beta   90.00
_cell.angle_gamma   90.00
#
_symmetry.space_group_name_H-M   'P 1'
#
loop_
_entity.id
_entity.type
_entity.pdbx_description
1 polymer ?
#
loop_
_entity_poly.entity_id
_entity_poly.type
_entity_poly.pdbx_seq_one_letter_code
_entity_poly.pdbx_strand_id
1 'polypeptide(L)'
;MLLLRSLCPAFLLLLLAILLLSGPAEAQYEKYSFRSFPQKDIMPLDSAYSYALDQYAAQNWAESVKFLELSLRLHRLLRDSEAFCSRNCSSVSRDNDTVFPDITLRVVRHILLRAACLKKCKADFPVFNLKYPRRDLLETFEKRIPYRYIQYAYYQLNNVEKAIAAAHTFLKKNPNDPYLSKNMNYYKTVFDVEEYLIDHEEQPYESVFLKSVTLYNNGDFSSSARNMEQAITQYFELYSLCLAGCEGSYEILEYKDFYPTLADLYTNVLKCKVKCEDNLTPSVGGFFVEKFVATMYHYLQFSYYKLNDVKMAAPCAASYMLFDPKDQVMNQNVAYYRFYREQWGLKEVDFQPRPEALRYFNQTTKQKEMLEFALNYLQTEDEDVVSPEEAATSHSEHPDAEFEGMGDYEESFLAEWWQEPKTKWDTGEVAE
;
A
#
# COMPACT_ATOMS: atom_id res chain seq x y z
N MET A 1 -3.41 -50.42 21.85
CA MET A 1 -4.77 -50.96 21.59
C MET A 1 -5.65 -50.49 22.74
N LEU A 2 -6.81 -49.92 22.45
CA LEU A 2 -7.81 -49.31 23.37
C LEU A 2 -7.55 -47.85 23.79
N LEU A 3 -8.09 -46.91 22.99
CA LEU A 3 -9.00 -45.83 23.42
C LEU A 3 -9.40 -44.98 22.20
N LEU A 4 -10.09 -45.58 21.24
CA LEU A 4 -10.90 -44.86 20.25
C LEU A 4 -12.17 -45.67 20.04
N ARG A 5 -13.17 -45.43 20.89
CA ARG A 5 -14.53 -45.87 20.63
C ARG A 5 -15.49 -44.73 20.94
N SER A 6 -16.35 -44.49 19.95
CA SER A 6 -17.61 -43.73 20.03
C SER A 6 -17.53 -42.21 20.18
N LEU A 7 -17.00 -41.53 19.17
CA LEU A 7 -17.51 -40.21 18.80
C LEU A 7 -18.84 -40.43 18.06
N CYS A 8 -19.93 -39.93 18.63
CA CYS A 8 -21.28 -40.06 18.10
C CYS A 8 -21.35 -39.39 16.70
N PRO A 9 -21.95 -40.02 15.66
CA PRO A 9 -22.05 -39.42 14.34
C PRO A 9 -22.78 -38.07 14.34
N ALA A 10 -23.66 -37.84 15.32
CA ALA A 10 -24.31 -36.56 15.56
C ALA A 10 -23.33 -35.44 15.96
N PHE A 11 -22.25 -35.76 16.69
CA PHE A 11 -21.24 -34.80 17.11
C PHE A 11 -20.30 -34.41 15.95
N LEU A 12 -20.01 -35.37 15.06
CA LEU A 12 -19.25 -35.11 13.83
C LEU A 12 -20.05 -34.24 12.85
N LEU A 13 -21.36 -34.49 12.73
CA LEU A 13 -22.30 -33.68 11.94
C LEU A 13 -22.50 -32.29 12.54
N LEU A 14 -22.51 -32.14 13.87
CA LEU A 14 -22.57 -30.84 14.53
C LEU A 14 -21.27 -30.05 14.34
N LEU A 15 -20.10 -30.70 14.43
CA LEU A 15 -18.80 -30.07 14.13
C LEU A 15 -18.69 -29.66 12.65
N LEU A 16 -19.16 -30.50 11.72
CA LEU A 16 -19.25 -30.17 10.30
C LEU A 16 -20.25 -29.03 10.04
N ALA A 17 -21.38 -28.99 10.76
CA ALA A 17 -22.35 -27.91 10.66
C ALA A 17 -21.82 -26.60 11.25
N ILE A 18 -21.05 -26.64 12.35
CA ILE A 18 -20.40 -25.47 12.94
C ILE A 18 -19.26 -24.95 12.03
N LEU A 19 -18.50 -25.84 11.39
CA LEU A 19 -17.52 -25.50 10.35
C LEU A 19 -18.16 -24.94 9.06
N LEU A 20 -19.43 -25.26 8.79
CA LEU A 20 -20.22 -24.71 7.68
C LEU A 20 -20.97 -23.43 8.04
N LEU A 21 -21.15 -23.13 9.34
CA LEU A 21 -21.82 -21.92 9.85
C LEU A 21 -20.83 -20.80 10.20
N SER A 22 -19.55 -21.11 10.42
CA SER A 22 -18.47 -20.13 10.34
C SER A 22 -18.13 -19.88 8.88
N GLY A 23 -18.99 -19.13 8.18
CA GLY A 23 -18.58 -18.52 6.91
C GLY A 23 -17.33 -17.67 7.15
N PRO A 24 -16.37 -17.60 6.21
CA PRO A 24 -15.38 -16.55 6.27
C PRO A 24 -16.13 -15.22 6.40
N ALA A 25 -15.63 -14.29 7.21
CA ALA A 25 -16.06 -12.91 7.11
C ALA A 25 -15.81 -12.49 5.65
N GLU A 26 -16.85 -12.52 4.81
CA GLU A 26 -16.72 -12.23 3.40
C GLU A 26 -16.22 -10.78 3.30
N ALA A 27 -14.96 -10.62 2.90
CA ALA A 27 -14.44 -9.29 2.62
C ALA A 27 -15.31 -8.67 1.52
N GLN A 28 -15.56 -7.36 1.61
CA GLN A 28 -16.47 -6.59 0.75
C GLN A 28 -16.28 -6.78 -0.77
N TYR A 29 -15.20 -7.42 -1.22
CA TYR A 29 -14.79 -7.55 -2.61
C TYR A 29 -14.60 -8.98 -3.12
N GLU A 30 -15.12 -10.03 -2.48
CA GLU A 30 -14.94 -11.41 -2.95
C GLU A 30 -15.40 -11.69 -4.40
N LYS A 31 -16.24 -10.83 -4.97
CA LYS A 31 -16.69 -10.91 -6.38
C LYS A 31 -15.86 -10.07 -7.36
N TYR A 32 -14.78 -9.44 -6.91
CA TYR A 32 -13.93 -8.61 -7.77
C TYR A 32 -13.05 -9.46 -8.70
N SER A 33 -13.10 -9.14 -9.98
CA SER A 33 -12.16 -9.65 -10.97
C SER A 33 -12.00 -8.59 -12.06
N PHE A 34 -10.78 -8.10 -12.25
CA PHE A 34 -10.49 -7.10 -13.28
C PHE A 34 -10.77 -7.61 -14.71
N ARG A 35 -10.80 -8.94 -14.91
CA ARG A 35 -11.16 -9.57 -16.20
C ARG A 35 -12.66 -9.61 -16.47
N SER A 36 -13.47 -9.56 -15.42
CA SER A 36 -14.93 -9.68 -15.51
C SER A 36 -15.61 -8.54 -14.76
N PHE A 37 -15.05 -7.34 -14.85
CA PHE A 37 -15.62 -6.16 -14.22
C PHE A 37 -17.00 -5.82 -14.85
N PRO A 38 -18.03 -5.51 -14.05
CA PRO A 38 -19.36 -5.23 -14.59
C PRO A 38 -19.35 -4.02 -15.54
N GLN A 39 -19.71 -4.23 -16.81
CA GLN A 39 -19.68 -3.17 -17.84
C GLN A 39 -20.53 -1.95 -17.48
N LYS A 40 -21.67 -2.17 -16.81
CA LYS A 40 -22.57 -1.10 -16.34
C LYS A 40 -21.96 -0.19 -15.28
N ASP A 41 -20.92 -0.65 -14.59
CA ASP A 41 -20.23 0.08 -13.53
C ASP A 41 -19.00 0.83 -14.08
N ILE A 42 -18.67 0.68 -15.37
CA ILE A 42 -17.49 1.32 -15.97
C ILE A 42 -17.78 2.78 -16.28
N MET A 43 -17.05 3.66 -15.61
CA MET A 43 -17.10 5.11 -15.80
C MET A 43 -15.78 5.75 -15.35
N PRO A 44 -15.49 7.03 -15.73
CA PRO A 44 -14.28 7.71 -15.28
C PRO A 44 -14.20 7.79 -13.75
N LEU A 45 -13.02 7.52 -13.19
CA LEU A 45 -12.79 7.53 -11.74
C LEU A 45 -13.12 8.89 -11.12
N ASP A 46 -12.67 9.98 -11.75
CA ASP A 46 -12.96 11.35 -11.33
C ASP A 46 -14.47 11.60 -11.24
N SER A 47 -15.24 11.18 -12.25
CA SER A 47 -16.69 11.36 -12.27
C SER A 47 -17.38 10.57 -11.15
N ALA A 48 -16.96 9.33 -10.90
CA ALA A 48 -17.53 8.52 -9.82
C ALA A 48 -17.25 9.12 -8.45
N TYR A 49 -16.00 9.55 -8.21
CA TYR A 49 -15.58 10.11 -6.93
C TYR A 49 -16.20 11.48 -6.67
N SER A 50 -16.15 12.40 -7.64
CA SER A 50 -16.76 13.73 -7.48
C SER A 50 -18.27 13.65 -7.24
N TYR A 51 -18.98 12.80 -7.98
CA TYR A 51 -20.41 12.59 -7.75
C TYR A 51 -20.68 12.06 -6.33
N ALA A 52 -19.83 11.16 -5.83
CA ALA A 52 -19.96 10.63 -4.48
C ALA A 52 -19.78 11.72 -3.41
N LEU A 53 -18.87 12.67 -3.64
CA LEU A 53 -18.65 13.83 -2.76
C LEU A 53 -19.79 14.84 -2.84
N ASP A 54 -20.37 15.08 -4.02
CA ASP A 54 -21.56 15.92 -4.17
C ASP A 54 -22.74 15.34 -3.37
N GLN A 55 -22.95 14.01 -3.45
CA GLN A 55 -23.97 13.33 -2.65
C GLN A 55 -23.64 13.36 -1.15
N TYR A 56 -22.37 13.29 -0.78
CA TYR A 56 -21.91 13.41 0.60
C TYR A 56 -22.26 14.81 1.17
N ALA A 57 -21.95 15.87 0.43
CA ALA A 57 -22.25 17.25 0.79
C ALA A 57 -23.77 17.50 0.89
N ALA A 58 -24.55 16.86 0.02
CA ALA A 58 -26.01 16.87 0.08
C ALA A 58 -26.62 15.96 1.17
N GLN A 59 -25.80 15.33 2.02
CA GLN A 59 -26.21 14.38 3.06
C GLN A 59 -27.01 13.16 2.54
N ASN A 60 -26.87 12.84 1.25
CA ASN A 60 -27.43 11.64 0.67
C ASN A 60 -26.47 10.45 0.89
N TRP A 61 -26.39 10.00 2.15
CA TRP A 61 -25.38 9.04 2.61
C TRP A 61 -25.38 7.73 1.83
N ALA A 62 -26.57 7.18 1.51
CA ALA A 62 -26.69 5.90 0.81
C ALA A 62 -26.12 5.96 -0.61
N GLU A 63 -26.42 7.02 -1.36
CA GLU A 63 -25.90 7.18 -2.73
C GLU A 63 -24.41 7.54 -2.72
N SER A 64 -23.98 8.36 -1.75
CA SER A 64 -22.56 8.68 -1.54
C SER A 64 -21.72 7.43 -1.32
N VAL A 65 -22.11 6.57 -0.37
CA VAL A 65 -21.42 5.29 -0.10
C VAL A 65 -21.33 4.43 -1.35
N LYS A 66 -22.44 4.26 -2.07
CA LYS A 66 -22.50 3.46 -3.30
C LYS A 66 -21.47 3.92 -4.34
N PHE A 67 -21.33 5.23 -4.54
CA PHE A 67 -20.36 5.77 -5.50
C PHE A 67 -18.93 5.82 -4.96
N LEU A 68 -18.72 6.02 -3.66
CA LEU A 68 -17.40 5.88 -3.02
C LEU A 68 -16.86 4.46 -3.21
N GLU A 69 -17.68 3.43 -2.95
CA GLU A 69 -17.31 2.03 -3.15
C GLU A 69 -17.10 1.68 -4.62
N LEU A 70 -17.89 2.26 -5.52
CA LEU A 70 -17.67 2.13 -6.96
C LEU A 70 -16.32 2.74 -7.36
N SER A 71 -15.99 3.92 -6.84
CA SER A 71 -14.72 4.60 -7.14
C SER A 71 -13.51 3.79 -6.66
N LEU A 72 -13.58 3.16 -5.47
CA LEU A 72 -12.54 2.24 -4.98
C LEU A 72 -12.35 1.03 -5.92
N ARG A 73 -13.45 0.44 -6.40
CA ARG A 73 -13.41 -0.68 -7.35
C ARG A 73 -12.84 -0.27 -8.71
N LEU A 74 -13.16 0.93 -9.20
CA LEU A 74 -12.62 1.49 -10.45
C LEU A 74 -11.12 1.80 -10.33
N HIS A 75 -10.69 2.35 -9.20
CA HIS A 75 -9.27 2.57 -8.92
C HIS A 75 -8.49 1.25 -8.90
N ARG A 76 -9.02 0.22 -8.23
CA ARG A 76 -8.42 -1.13 -8.23
C ARG A 76 -8.38 -1.74 -9.62
N LEU A 77 -9.47 -1.63 -10.40
CA LEU A 77 -9.54 -2.06 -11.80
C LEU A 77 -8.40 -1.44 -12.63
N LEU A 78 -8.22 -0.13 -12.55
CA LEU A 78 -7.15 0.57 -13.27
C LEU A 78 -5.77 0.02 -12.88
N ARG A 79 -5.47 0.02 -11.58
CA ARG A 79 -4.17 -0.43 -11.05
C ARG A 79 -3.84 -1.87 -11.45
N ASP A 80 -4.80 -2.78 -11.28
CA ASP A 80 -4.58 -4.20 -11.54
C ASP A 80 -4.46 -4.49 -13.05
N SER A 81 -5.23 -3.79 -13.89
CA SER A 81 -5.08 -3.85 -15.36
C SER A 81 -3.72 -3.32 -15.83
N GLU A 82 -3.20 -2.25 -15.23
CA GLU A 82 -1.88 -1.71 -15.56
C GLU A 82 -0.75 -2.66 -15.16
N ALA A 83 -0.78 -3.16 -13.92
CA ALA A 83 0.19 -4.13 -13.44
C ALA A 83 0.18 -5.40 -14.31
N PHE A 84 -1.00 -5.89 -14.71
CA PHE A 84 -1.15 -7.05 -15.59
C PHE A 84 -0.47 -6.83 -16.95
N CYS A 85 -0.76 -5.72 -17.63
CA CYS A 85 -0.18 -5.44 -18.94
C CYS A 85 1.33 -5.19 -18.86
N SER A 86 1.79 -4.41 -17.89
CA SER A 86 3.22 -4.14 -17.68
C SER A 86 4.01 -5.40 -17.37
N ARG A 87 3.48 -6.30 -16.53
CA ARG A 87 4.13 -7.59 -16.22
C ARG A 87 4.25 -8.47 -17.46
N ASN A 88 3.19 -8.63 -18.23
CA ASN A 88 3.18 -9.47 -19.43
C ASN A 88 4.09 -8.90 -20.55
N CYS A 89 4.24 -7.58 -20.62
CA CYS A 89 5.09 -6.92 -21.61
C CYS A 89 6.55 -6.74 -21.14
N SER A 90 6.90 -7.18 -19.93
CA SER A 90 8.23 -6.95 -19.34
C SER A 90 9.37 -7.72 -20.03
N SER A 91 9.06 -8.82 -20.73
CA SER A 91 10.06 -9.72 -21.36
C SER A 91 10.19 -9.60 -22.88
N VAL A 92 9.40 -8.74 -23.54
CA VAL A 92 9.25 -8.68 -25.01
C VAL A 92 10.57 -8.49 -25.78
N SER A 93 11.63 -8.03 -25.10
CA SER A 93 12.96 -7.81 -25.70
C SER A 93 14.00 -8.90 -25.38
N ARG A 94 13.70 -9.92 -24.56
CA ARG A 94 14.68 -10.96 -24.18
C ARG A 94 14.91 -12.00 -25.28
N ASP A 95 14.02 -12.09 -26.27
CA ASP A 95 13.96 -13.21 -27.21
C ASP A 95 14.68 -12.95 -28.54
N ASN A 96 15.17 -11.73 -28.82
CA ASN A 96 15.81 -11.37 -30.10
C ASN A 96 17.00 -10.40 -29.92
N ASP A 97 18.00 -10.84 -29.16
CA ASP A 97 19.32 -10.21 -29.07
C ASP A 97 20.12 -10.44 -30.36
N THR A 98 19.68 -9.82 -31.47
CA THR A 98 20.64 -9.48 -32.52
C THR A 98 21.60 -8.45 -31.94
N VAL A 99 22.90 -8.71 -32.07
CA VAL A 99 23.99 -7.86 -31.54
C VAL A 99 23.95 -6.50 -32.24
N PHE A 100 23.14 -5.58 -31.72
CA PHE A 100 23.26 -4.16 -32.07
C PHE A 100 24.54 -3.65 -31.41
N PRO A 101 25.54 -3.16 -32.18
CA PRO A 101 26.74 -2.58 -31.61
C PRO A 101 26.44 -1.28 -30.85
N ASP A 102 25.37 -0.57 -31.24
CA ASP A 102 24.91 0.65 -30.59
C ASP A 102 23.93 0.34 -29.45
N ILE A 103 24.35 0.64 -28.21
CA ILE A 103 23.58 0.47 -26.98
C ILE A 103 22.34 1.38 -26.99
N THR A 104 22.45 2.60 -27.53
CA THR A 104 21.35 3.58 -27.57
C THR A 104 20.21 3.07 -28.43
N LEU A 105 20.52 2.60 -29.64
CA LEU A 105 19.51 2.02 -30.54
C LEU A 105 18.88 0.75 -29.96
N ARG A 106 19.64 -0.03 -29.18
CA ARG A 106 19.10 -1.20 -28.47
C ARG A 106 18.07 -0.78 -27.41
N VAL A 107 18.35 0.24 -26.62
CA VAL A 107 17.42 0.77 -25.59
C VAL A 107 16.16 1.34 -26.26
N VAL A 108 16.31 2.13 -27.32
CA VAL A 108 15.16 2.71 -28.04
C VAL A 108 14.30 1.60 -28.65
N ARG A 109 14.91 0.57 -29.28
CA ARG A 109 14.18 -0.61 -29.78
C ARG A 109 13.39 -1.30 -28.67
N HIS A 110 13.99 -1.50 -27.50
CA HIS A 110 13.32 -2.08 -26.34
C HIS A 110 12.09 -1.26 -25.93
N ILE A 111 12.22 0.07 -25.84
CA ILE A 111 11.11 0.98 -25.51
C ILE A 111 9.98 0.84 -26.53
N LEU A 112 10.29 0.88 -27.83
CA LEU A 112 9.29 0.78 -28.91
C LEU A 112 8.53 -0.55 -28.88
N LEU A 113 9.25 -1.67 -28.67
CA LEU A 113 8.64 -3.00 -28.58
C LEU A 113 7.73 -3.13 -27.34
N ARG A 114 8.18 -2.63 -26.18
CA ARG A 114 7.39 -2.63 -24.95
C ARG A 114 6.14 -1.76 -25.11
N ALA A 115 6.27 -0.58 -25.71
CA ALA A 115 5.14 0.32 -26.00
C ALA A 115 4.10 -0.33 -26.93
N ALA A 116 4.55 -1.02 -27.99
CA ALA A 116 3.65 -1.75 -28.88
C ALA A 116 2.89 -2.88 -28.16
N CYS A 117 3.58 -3.64 -27.31
CA CYS A 117 2.95 -4.67 -26.49
C CYS A 117 1.92 -4.08 -25.51
N LEU A 118 2.29 -3.01 -24.79
CA LEU A 118 1.41 -2.33 -23.86
C LEU A 118 0.17 -1.79 -24.56
N LYS A 119 0.31 -1.16 -25.72
CA LYS A 119 -0.82 -0.66 -26.52
C LYS A 119 -1.78 -1.79 -26.89
N LYS A 120 -1.25 -2.94 -27.32
CA LYS A 120 -2.07 -4.11 -27.64
C LYS A 120 -2.78 -4.67 -26.41
N CYS A 121 -2.07 -4.82 -25.30
CA CYS A 121 -2.66 -5.35 -24.06
C CYS A 121 -3.74 -4.41 -23.48
N LYS A 122 -3.47 -3.10 -23.44
CA LYS A 122 -4.42 -2.10 -22.92
C LYS A 122 -5.69 -2.01 -23.77
N ALA A 123 -5.64 -2.32 -25.07
CA ALA A 123 -6.81 -2.33 -25.94
C ALA A 123 -7.88 -3.36 -25.52
N ASP A 124 -7.50 -4.41 -24.79
CA ASP A 124 -8.42 -5.46 -24.33
C ASP A 124 -9.19 -5.07 -23.05
N PHE A 125 -8.86 -3.94 -22.41
CA PHE A 125 -9.47 -3.53 -21.14
C PHE A 125 -10.25 -2.20 -21.28
N PRO A 126 -11.56 -2.18 -20.99
CA PRO A 126 -12.39 -0.97 -21.14
C PRO A 126 -11.95 0.22 -20.29
N VAL A 127 -11.28 -0.02 -19.15
CA VAL A 127 -10.80 1.03 -18.24
C VAL A 127 -9.84 2.01 -18.94
N PHE A 128 -9.12 1.57 -19.97
CA PHE A 128 -8.19 2.40 -20.73
C PHE A 128 -8.84 3.19 -21.87
N ASN A 129 -10.12 2.96 -22.16
CA ASN A 129 -10.90 3.78 -23.11
C ASN A 129 -11.45 5.05 -22.45
N LEU A 130 -11.34 5.16 -21.13
CA LEU A 130 -11.79 6.29 -20.34
C LEU A 130 -10.67 7.33 -20.18
N LYS A 131 -11.04 8.56 -19.80
CA LYS A 131 -10.06 9.58 -19.41
C LYS A 131 -9.23 9.04 -18.24
N TYR A 132 -7.91 9.13 -18.37
CA TYR A 132 -7.00 8.71 -17.31
C TYR A 132 -7.15 9.65 -16.09
N PRO A 133 -7.15 9.12 -14.86
CA PRO A 133 -7.35 9.94 -13.66
C PRO A 133 -6.20 10.92 -13.42
N ARG A 134 -6.53 12.06 -12.82
CA ARG A 134 -5.51 13.03 -12.41
C ARG A 134 -4.63 12.47 -11.29
N ARG A 135 -3.39 12.94 -11.21
CA ARG A 135 -2.39 12.45 -10.25
C ARG A 135 -2.80 12.68 -8.79
N ASP A 136 -3.32 13.86 -8.48
CA ASP A 136 -3.84 14.23 -7.15
C ASP A 136 -4.97 13.28 -6.71
N LEU A 137 -5.83 12.88 -7.65
CA LEU A 137 -6.86 11.90 -7.38
C LEU A 137 -6.26 10.53 -7.06
N LEU A 138 -5.32 10.03 -7.86
CA LEU A 138 -4.65 8.76 -7.55
C LEU A 138 -3.96 8.79 -6.18
N GLU A 139 -3.28 9.87 -5.84
CA GLU A 139 -2.68 10.05 -4.51
C GLU A 139 -3.73 10.05 -3.37
N THR A 140 -4.94 10.55 -3.62
CA THR A 140 -6.08 10.48 -2.69
C THR A 140 -6.48 9.03 -2.40
N PHE A 141 -6.52 8.18 -3.43
CA PHE A 141 -6.80 6.74 -3.26
C PHE A 141 -5.64 5.98 -2.61
N GLU A 142 -4.39 6.29 -2.97
CA GLU A 142 -3.19 5.72 -2.33
C GLU A 142 -3.14 5.99 -0.82
N LYS A 143 -3.60 7.17 -0.39
CA LYS A 143 -3.76 7.57 1.01
C LYS A 143 -5.02 7.01 1.66
N ARG A 144 -5.82 6.19 0.96
CA ARG A 144 -7.09 5.61 1.44
C ARG A 144 -8.14 6.65 1.89
N ILE A 145 -8.04 7.90 1.41
CA ILE A 145 -8.97 8.98 1.80
C ILE A 145 -10.46 8.65 1.59
N PRO A 146 -10.89 7.91 0.53
CA PRO A 146 -12.30 7.55 0.38
C PRO A 146 -12.89 6.83 1.60
N TYR A 147 -12.08 6.05 2.33
CA TYR A 147 -12.52 5.36 3.54
C TYR A 147 -12.88 6.32 4.69
N ARG A 148 -12.29 7.53 4.73
CA ARG A 148 -12.68 8.59 5.68
C ARG A 148 -14.13 9.03 5.46
N TYR A 149 -14.53 9.21 4.20
CA TYR A 149 -15.90 9.56 3.83
C TYR A 149 -16.86 8.38 4.03
N ILE A 150 -16.46 7.18 3.62
CA ILE A 150 -17.26 5.95 3.77
C ILE A 150 -17.58 5.70 5.26
N GLN A 151 -16.59 5.86 6.14
CA GLN A 151 -16.76 5.69 7.58
C GLN A 151 -17.88 6.58 8.12
N TYR A 152 -17.83 7.88 7.82
CA TYR A 152 -18.83 8.82 8.33
C TYR A 152 -20.22 8.58 7.73
N ALA A 153 -20.29 8.34 6.42
CA ALA A 153 -21.56 8.07 5.76
C ALA A 153 -22.22 6.78 6.29
N TYR A 154 -21.45 5.73 6.59
CA TYR A 154 -21.98 4.53 7.23
C TYR A 154 -22.45 4.77 8.66
N TYR A 155 -21.73 5.60 9.42
CA TYR A 155 -22.16 6.01 10.76
C TYR A 155 -23.52 6.73 10.71
N GLN A 156 -23.70 7.65 9.77
CA GLN A 156 -24.98 8.37 9.56
C GLN A 156 -26.13 7.45 9.14
N LEU A 157 -25.82 6.33 8.46
CA LEU A 157 -26.78 5.28 8.11
C LEU A 157 -27.06 4.29 9.26
N ASN A 158 -26.54 4.54 10.47
CA ASN A 158 -26.58 3.62 11.62
C ASN A 158 -25.95 2.24 11.33
N ASN A 159 -25.02 2.16 10.37
CA ASN A 159 -24.25 0.95 10.09
C ASN A 159 -22.86 1.06 10.71
N VAL A 160 -22.81 0.90 12.03
CA VAL A 160 -21.58 1.11 12.81
C VAL A 160 -20.50 0.07 12.46
N GLU A 161 -20.88 -1.17 12.19
CA GLU A 161 -19.96 -2.26 11.82
C GLU A 161 -19.11 -1.87 10.59
N LYS A 162 -19.76 -1.41 9.53
CA LYS A 162 -19.06 -0.94 8.32
C LYS A 162 -18.32 0.37 8.54
N ALA A 163 -18.81 1.24 9.42
CA ALA A 163 -18.10 2.46 9.81
C ALA A 163 -16.77 2.13 10.50
N ILE A 164 -16.76 1.15 11.41
CA ILE A 164 -15.56 0.65 12.10
C ILE A 164 -14.58 0.05 11.09
N ALA A 165 -15.05 -0.81 10.19
CA ALA A 165 -14.20 -1.43 9.18
C ALA A 165 -13.56 -0.39 8.24
N ALA A 166 -14.32 0.62 7.78
CA ALA A 166 -13.78 1.72 6.99
C ALA A 166 -12.78 2.58 7.77
N ALA A 167 -13.06 2.87 9.05
CA ALA A 167 -12.15 3.59 9.93
C ALA A 167 -10.82 2.85 10.11
N HIS A 168 -10.90 1.54 10.38
CA HIS A 168 -9.75 0.68 10.53
C HIS A 168 -8.91 0.60 9.24
N THR A 169 -9.57 0.41 8.09
CA THR A 169 -8.94 0.41 6.76
C THR A 169 -8.16 1.70 6.49
N PHE A 170 -8.71 2.86 6.86
CA PHE A 170 -8.01 4.14 6.73
C PHE A 170 -6.81 4.26 7.67
N LEU A 171 -6.99 3.93 8.96
CA LEU A 171 -5.96 4.05 9.99
C LEU A 171 -4.78 3.09 9.76
N LYS A 172 -5.00 1.98 9.05
CA LYS A 172 -3.93 1.09 8.59
C LYS A 172 -2.92 1.79 7.68
N LYS A 173 -3.36 2.78 6.88
CA LYS A 173 -2.49 3.60 6.03
C LYS A 173 -2.10 4.94 6.66
N ASN A 174 -2.92 5.45 7.58
CA ASN A 174 -2.73 6.74 8.23
C ASN A 174 -2.83 6.60 9.76
N PRO A 175 -1.88 5.91 10.41
CA PRO A 175 -1.99 5.60 11.85
C PRO A 175 -1.98 6.84 12.75
N ASN A 176 -1.39 7.94 12.28
CA ASN A 176 -1.23 9.18 13.05
C ASN A 176 -2.37 10.19 12.81
N ASP A 177 -3.43 9.82 12.08
CA ASP A 177 -4.55 10.74 11.84
C ASP A 177 -5.32 10.99 13.14
N PRO A 178 -5.33 12.24 13.67
CA PRO A 178 -5.86 12.51 15.00
C PRO A 178 -7.39 12.38 15.03
N TYR A 179 -8.07 12.72 13.93
CA TYR A 179 -9.52 12.75 13.86
C TYR A 179 -10.11 11.35 13.87
N LEU A 180 -9.66 10.48 12.96
CA LEU A 180 -10.20 9.14 12.85
C LEU A 180 -9.74 8.23 13.99
N SER A 181 -8.57 8.51 14.57
CA SER A 181 -8.14 7.86 15.82
C SER A 181 -9.10 8.18 16.98
N LYS A 182 -9.58 9.43 17.08
CA LYS A 182 -10.59 9.82 18.07
C LYS A 182 -11.92 9.11 17.82
N ASN A 183 -12.38 9.03 16.58
CA ASN A 183 -13.60 8.30 16.21
C ASN A 183 -13.49 6.81 16.56
N MET A 184 -12.35 6.18 16.25
CA MET A 184 -12.09 4.80 16.59
C MET A 184 -12.08 4.56 18.11
N ASN A 185 -11.51 5.47 18.89
CA ASN A 185 -11.55 5.39 20.35
C ASN A 185 -12.98 5.51 20.88
N TYR A 186 -13.81 6.39 20.30
CA TYR A 186 -15.23 6.44 20.62
C TYR A 186 -15.94 5.11 20.33
N TYR A 187 -15.72 4.52 19.16
CA TYR A 187 -16.32 3.21 18.83
C TYR A 187 -15.95 2.12 19.84
N LYS A 188 -14.69 2.06 20.27
CA LYS A 188 -14.23 1.14 21.32
C LYS A 188 -14.93 1.30 22.67
N THR A 189 -15.48 2.48 22.96
CA THR A 189 -16.21 2.71 24.23
C THR A 189 -17.67 2.27 24.18
N VAL A 190 -18.26 2.22 22.98
CA VAL A 190 -19.71 2.00 22.80
C VAL A 190 -20.00 0.61 22.23
N PHE A 191 -19.06 0.02 21.49
CA PHE A 191 -19.21 -1.25 20.77
C PHE A 191 -18.06 -2.20 21.06
N ASP A 192 -18.33 -3.50 20.96
CA ASP A 192 -17.29 -4.53 20.85
C ASP A 192 -16.75 -4.47 19.42
N VAL A 193 -15.59 -3.85 19.23
CA VAL A 193 -15.09 -3.48 17.90
C VAL A 193 -14.27 -4.59 17.26
N GLU A 194 -13.76 -5.52 18.06
CA GLU A 194 -12.75 -6.52 17.72
C GLU A 194 -13.19 -7.37 16.52
N GLU A 195 -14.47 -7.75 16.46
CA GLU A 195 -15.05 -8.54 15.37
C GLU A 195 -15.14 -7.75 14.04
N TYR A 196 -15.13 -6.41 14.11
CA TYR A 196 -15.34 -5.51 12.97
C TYR A 196 -14.06 -4.81 12.49
N LEU A 197 -12.90 -5.13 13.07
CA LEU A 197 -11.59 -4.61 12.65
C LEU A 197 -11.10 -5.27 11.35
N ILE A 198 -11.86 -5.07 10.28
CA ILE A 198 -11.58 -5.58 8.94
C ILE A 198 -10.81 -4.51 8.16
N ASP A 199 -9.67 -4.86 7.57
CA ASP A 199 -8.99 -3.99 6.58
C ASP A 199 -9.41 -4.42 5.17
N HIS A 200 -10.19 -3.58 4.49
CA HIS A 200 -10.68 -3.84 3.13
C HIS A 200 -9.61 -3.72 2.03
N GLU A 201 -8.41 -3.26 2.39
CA GLU A 201 -7.23 -3.15 1.53
C GLU A 201 -6.06 -4.01 2.04
N GLU A 202 -6.32 -4.96 2.94
CA GLU A 202 -5.30 -5.88 3.49
C GLU A 202 -4.57 -6.62 2.35
N GLN A 203 -3.24 -6.61 2.38
CA GLN A 203 -2.46 -7.38 1.44
C GLN A 203 -2.31 -8.84 1.90
N PRO A 204 -2.28 -9.83 0.97
CA PRO A 204 -2.20 -11.25 1.32
C PRO A 204 -1.08 -11.66 2.28
N TYR A 205 0.08 -10.99 2.23
CA TYR A 205 1.21 -11.32 3.10
C TYR A 205 1.04 -10.81 4.53
N GLU A 206 0.19 -9.81 4.78
CA GLU A 206 0.08 -9.15 6.09
C GLU A 206 -0.47 -10.09 7.15
N SER A 207 -1.60 -10.75 6.87
CA SER A 207 -2.19 -11.74 7.78
C SER A 207 -1.27 -12.94 8.00
N VAL A 208 -0.57 -13.39 6.96
CA VAL A 208 0.40 -14.50 7.04
C VAL A 208 1.63 -14.10 7.87
N PHE A 209 2.12 -12.88 7.70
CA PHE A 209 3.21 -12.30 8.49
C PHE A 209 2.83 -12.22 9.98
N LEU A 210 1.67 -11.64 10.30
CA LEU A 210 1.17 -11.52 11.68
C LEU A 210 1.00 -12.89 12.34
N LYS A 211 0.47 -13.86 11.60
CA LYS A 211 0.35 -15.25 12.05
C LYS A 211 1.72 -15.87 12.34
N SER A 212 2.71 -15.64 11.47
CA SER A 212 4.08 -16.10 11.69
C SER A 212 4.67 -15.52 12.98
N VAL A 213 4.56 -14.21 13.19
CA VAL A 213 5.05 -13.53 14.41
C VAL A 213 4.36 -14.07 15.67
N THR A 214 3.05 -14.33 15.60
CA THR A 214 2.31 -14.92 16.72
C THR A 214 2.81 -16.32 17.06
N LEU A 215 3.04 -17.17 16.05
CA LEU A 215 3.58 -18.52 16.23
C LEU A 215 5.01 -18.50 16.77
N TYR A 216 5.83 -17.55 16.31
CA TYR A 216 7.17 -17.31 16.83
C TYR A 216 7.15 -17.01 18.33
N ASN A 217 6.30 -16.08 18.75
CA ASN A 217 6.16 -15.69 20.15
C ASN A 217 5.63 -16.85 21.04
N ASN A 218 4.82 -17.74 20.46
CA ASN A 218 4.31 -18.94 21.12
C ASN A 218 5.30 -20.12 21.11
N GLY A 219 6.47 -19.97 20.47
CA GLY A 219 7.52 -21.00 20.39
C GLY A 219 7.31 -22.07 19.32
N ASP A 220 6.28 -21.98 18.48
CA ASP A 220 6.11 -22.85 17.31
C ASP A 220 6.97 -22.33 16.14
N PHE A 221 8.27 -22.56 16.25
CA PHE A 221 9.25 -22.11 15.26
C PHE A 221 9.07 -22.78 13.88
N SER A 222 8.54 -24.00 13.83
CA SER A 222 8.32 -24.71 12.58
C SER A 222 7.19 -24.08 11.76
N SER A 223 6.04 -23.85 12.39
CA SER A 223 4.93 -23.17 11.74
C SER A 223 5.26 -21.69 11.48
N SER A 224 5.97 -21.02 12.40
CA SER A 224 6.48 -19.66 12.20
C SER A 224 7.29 -19.56 10.92
N ALA A 225 8.33 -20.40 10.76
CA ALA A 225 9.19 -20.39 9.58
C ALA A 225 8.40 -20.61 8.29
N ARG A 226 7.50 -21.61 8.27
CA ARG A 226 6.67 -21.89 7.09
C ARG A 226 5.79 -20.69 6.69
N ASN A 227 5.14 -20.04 7.65
CA ASN A 227 4.32 -18.86 7.35
C ASN A 227 5.19 -17.66 6.94
N MET A 228 6.38 -17.48 7.54
CA MET A 228 7.27 -16.37 7.16
C MET A 228 7.83 -16.54 5.75
N GLU A 229 8.22 -17.76 5.35
CA GLU A 229 8.64 -18.05 3.96
C GLU A 229 7.52 -17.71 2.96
N GLN A 230 6.27 -18.05 3.31
CA GLN A 230 5.11 -17.70 2.51
C GLN A 230 4.90 -16.17 2.45
N ALA A 231 5.01 -15.47 3.57
CA ALA A 231 4.86 -14.02 3.65
C ALA A 231 5.91 -13.29 2.79
N ILE A 232 7.20 -13.66 2.88
CA ILE A 232 8.26 -13.08 2.04
C ILE A 232 7.99 -13.31 0.56
N THR A 233 7.60 -14.52 0.19
CA THR A 233 7.30 -14.87 -1.21
C THR A 233 6.16 -14.01 -1.75
N GLN A 234 5.07 -13.87 -0.98
CA GLN A 234 3.93 -13.03 -1.35
C GLN A 234 4.28 -11.54 -1.39
N TYR A 235 5.08 -11.05 -0.43
CA TYR A 235 5.55 -9.66 -0.42
C TYR A 235 6.35 -9.34 -1.68
N PHE A 236 7.32 -10.17 -2.06
CA PHE A 236 8.13 -9.92 -3.26
C PHE A 236 7.32 -9.98 -4.56
N GLU A 237 6.32 -10.85 -4.65
CA GLU A 237 5.41 -10.87 -5.81
C GLU A 237 4.61 -9.56 -5.88
N LEU A 238 4.01 -9.10 -4.78
CA LEU A 238 3.26 -7.84 -4.76
C LEU A 238 4.15 -6.61 -4.98
N TYR A 239 5.37 -6.63 -4.46
CA TYR A 239 6.36 -5.60 -4.77
C TYR A 239 6.64 -5.55 -6.28
N SER A 240 6.82 -6.71 -6.92
CA SER A 240 7.04 -6.76 -8.38
C SER A 240 5.82 -6.25 -9.17
N LEU A 241 4.60 -6.51 -8.68
CA LEU A 241 3.36 -6.01 -9.28
C LEU A 241 3.21 -4.49 -9.10
N CYS A 242 3.57 -3.95 -7.93
CA CYS A 242 3.61 -2.51 -7.70
C CYS A 242 4.56 -1.82 -8.69
N LEU A 243 5.78 -2.36 -8.85
CA LEU A 243 6.75 -1.83 -9.81
C LEU A 243 6.23 -1.86 -11.26
N ALA A 244 5.47 -2.90 -11.63
CA ALA A 244 4.86 -3.00 -12.94
C ALA A 244 3.72 -1.98 -13.13
N GLY A 245 2.92 -1.73 -12.09
CA GLY A 245 1.85 -0.73 -12.08
C GLY A 245 2.35 0.71 -12.27
N CYS A 246 3.57 1.02 -11.84
CA CYS A 246 4.17 2.35 -11.99
C CYS A 246 4.45 2.78 -13.45
N GLU A 247 4.31 1.89 -14.42
CA GLU A 247 4.48 2.21 -15.85
C GLU A 247 3.15 2.58 -16.53
N GLY A 248 2.16 2.98 -15.71
CA GLY A 248 0.86 3.46 -16.14
C GLY A 248 0.90 4.71 -17.01
N SER A 249 -0.27 5.10 -17.50
CA SER A 249 -0.36 6.33 -18.31
C SER A 249 -0.18 7.56 -17.41
N TYR A 250 0.44 8.62 -17.92
CA TYR A 250 0.59 9.89 -17.19
C TYR A 250 -0.03 11.01 -18.01
N GLU A 251 -0.66 11.96 -17.33
CA GLU A 251 -1.05 13.22 -17.97
C GLU A 251 0.23 14.05 -18.20
N ILE A 252 0.52 14.34 -19.47
CA ILE A 252 1.61 15.25 -19.85
C ILE A 252 1.03 16.67 -19.74
N LEU A 253 1.31 17.33 -18.62
CA LEU A 253 0.79 18.67 -18.31
C LEU A 253 1.49 19.75 -19.14
N GLU A 254 2.77 19.56 -19.45
CA GLU A 254 3.60 20.52 -20.19
C GLU A 254 4.42 19.81 -21.25
N TYR A 255 4.52 20.42 -22.42
CA TYR A 255 5.37 19.97 -23.51
C TYR A 255 6.69 20.77 -23.45
N LYS A 256 7.77 20.11 -23.05
CA LYS A 256 9.14 20.61 -23.17
C LYS A 256 9.82 20.00 -24.40
N ASP A 257 11.11 20.27 -24.59
CA ASP A 257 11.94 19.53 -25.54
C ASP A 257 11.94 18.01 -25.24
N PHE A 258 12.37 17.23 -26.23
CA PHE A 258 12.33 15.76 -26.19
C PHE A 258 13.00 15.16 -24.93
N TYR A 259 14.24 15.55 -24.64
CA TYR A 259 14.98 14.99 -23.50
C TYR A 259 14.44 15.43 -22.13
N PRO A 260 14.13 16.72 -21.88
CA PRO A 260 13.46 17.13 -20.66
C PRO A 260 12.13 16.40 -20.41
N THR A 261 11.28 16.27 -21.43
CA THR A 261 10.00 15.53 -21.30
C THR A 261 10.23 14.07 -20.95
N LEU A 262 11.19 13.41 -21.61
CA LEU A 262 11.53 12.01 -21.31
C LEU A 262 12.08 11.85 -19.88
N ALA A 263 12.93 12.77 -19.44
CA ALA A 263 13.51 12.77 -18.10
C ALA A 263 12.43 12.96 -17.02
N ASP A 264 11.48 13.89 -17.22
CA ASP A 264 10.36 14.13 -16.30
C ASP A 264 9.46 12.88 -16.19
N LEU A 265 9.11 12.25 -17.32
CA LEU A 265 8.32 11.02 -17.34
C LEU A 265 9.04 9.88 -16.61
N TYR A 266 10.33 9.68 -16.86
CA TYR A 266 11.09 8.62 -16.20
C TYR A 266 11.26 8.87 -14.70
N THR A 267 11.48 10.13 -14.31
CA THR A 267 11.57 10.53 -12.90
C THR A 267 10.26 10.27 -12.17
N ASN A 268 9.11 10.52 -12.79
CA ASN A 268 7.81 10.20 -12.20
C ASN A 268 7.61 8.69 -12.01
N VAL A 269 8.00 7.87 -13.00
CA VAL A 269 8.00 6.40 -12.87
C VAL A 269 8.91 5.95 -11.73
N LEU A 270 10.11 6.54 -11.60
CA LEU A 270 11.04 6.24 -10.50
C LEU A 270 10.45 6.62 -9.13
N LYS A 271 9.83 7.79 -9.01
CA LYS A 271 9.14 8.22 -7.78
C LYS A 271 8.08 7.21 -7.36
N CYS A 272 7.25 6.73 -8.30
CA CYS A 272 6.28 5.67 -8.02
C CYS A 272 6.97 4.36 -7.58
N LYS A 273 8.00 3.92 -8.30
CA LYS A 273 8.72 2.66 -8.01
C LYS A 273 9.37 2.67 -6.63
N VAL A 274 10.00 3.77 -6.23
CA VAL A 274 10.62 3.92 -4.91
C VAL A 274 9.57 3.91 -3.79
N LYS A 275 8.39 4.52 -4.01
CA LYS A 275 7.28 4.50 -3.05
C LYS A 275 6.66 3.11 -2.83
N CYS A 276 6.95 2.11 -3.67
CA CYS A 276 6.38 0.77 -3.50
C CYS A 276 6.76 0.12 -2.16
N GLU A 277 7.97 0.37 -1.63
CA GLU A 277 8.38 -0.15 -0.32
C GLU A 277 7.52 0.45 0.80
N ASP A 278 7.36 1.78 0.81
CA ASP A 278 6.54 2.48 1.80
C ASP A 278 5.06 2.12 1.67
N ASN A 279 4.60 1.88 0.44
CA ASN A 279 3.21 1.51 0.17
C ASN A 279 2.85 0.10 0.62
N LEU A 280 3.82 -0.81 0.64
CA LEU A 280 3.68 -2.20 1.07
C LEU A 280 4.27 -2.45 2.47
N THR A 281 4.58 -1.40 3.24
CA THR A 281 4.98 -1.57 4.62
C THR A 281 3.72 -1.67 5.49
N PRO A 282 3.49 -2.79 6.21
CA PRO A 282 2.28 -2.96 7.00
C PRO A 282 2.30 -2.13 8.26
N SER A 283 1.10 -1.75 8.73
CA SER A 283 0.86 -1.13 10.03
C SER A 283 0.29 -2.14 11.02
N VAL A 284 1.02 -2.40 12.10
CA VAL A 284 0.67 -3.36 13.15
C VAL A 284 0.47 -2.59 14.45
N GLY A 285 -0.73 -2.70 15.04
CA GLY A 285 -1.06 -1.99 16.28
C GLY A 285 -0.98 -0.46 16.19
N GLY A 286 -1.07 0.11 14.98
CA GLY A 286 -0.94 1.55 14.75
C GLY A 286 0.48 2.03 14.46
N PHE A 287 1.45 1.13 14.27
CA PHE A 287 2.82 1.49 13.93
C PHE A 287 3.28 0.77 12.67
N PHE A 288 3.97 1.48 11.78
CA PHE A 288 4.61 0.86 10.63
C PHE A 288 5.77 -0.03 11.08
N VAL A 289 5.87 -1.21 10.47
CA VAL A 289 6.98 -2.13 10.78
C VAL A 289 8.27 -1.58 10.17
N GLU A 290 9.18 -1.12 11.00
CA GLU A 290 10.48 -0.65 10.57
C GLU A 290 11.31 -1.79 9.92
N LYS A 291 12.05 -1.43 8.87
CA LYS A 291 12.95 -2.34 8.14
C LYS A 291 12.25 -3.67 7.79
N PHE A 292 11.03 -3.58 7.26
CA PHE A 292 10.11 -4.72 7.15
C PHE A 292 10.73 -6.01 6.56
N VAL A 293 11.46 -5.90 5.45
CA VAL A 293 12.13 -7.06 4.81
C VAL A 293 13.23 -7.64 5.72
N ALA A 294 14.02 -6.80 6.38
CA ALA A 294 15.02 -7.24 7.35
C ALA A 294 14.33 -7.99 8.50
N THR A 295 13.24 -7.44 9.04
CA THR A 295 12.44 -8.04 10.11
C THR A 295 11.95 -9.45 9.74
N MET A 296 11.47 -9.67 8.50
CA MET A 296 11.09 -11.01 8.05
C MET A 296 12.27 -12.00 8.04
N TYR A 297 13.46 -11.57 7.58
CA TYR A 297 14.67 -12.40 7.62
C TYR A 297 15.20 -12.67 9.03
N HIS A 298 15.01 -11.73 9.96
CA HIS A 298 15.31 -11.95 11.38
C HIS A 298 14.45 -13.08 11.97
N TYR A 299 13.12 -13.03 11.76
CA TYR A 299 12.22 -14.10 12.22
C TYR A 299 12.56 -15.46 11.60
N LEU A 300 12.91 -15.51 10.31
CA LEU A 300 13.36 -16.74 9.65
C LEU A 300 14.67 -17.26 10.25
N GLN A 301 15.69 -16.41 10.36
CA GLN A 301 17.00 -16.79 10.89
C GLN A 301 16.88 -17.42 12.27
N PHE A 302 16.13 -16.78 13.19
CA PHE A 302 15.97 -17.30 14.54
C PHE A 302 15.11 -18.57 14.57
N SER A 303 14.03 -18.62 13.78
CA SER A 303 13.17 -19.81 13.72
C SER A 303 13.96 -21.03 13.24
N TYR A 304 14.74 -20.90 12.16
CA TYR A 304 15.60 -21.98 11.67
C TYR A 304 16.69 -22.38 12.67
N TYR A 305 17.30 -21.40 13.35
CA TYR A 305 18.26 -21.69 14.41
C TYR A 305 17.65 -22.53 15.54
N LYS A 306 16.44 -22.19 15.99
CA LYS A 306 15.72 -22.96 17.03
C LYS A 306 15.32 -24.36 16.60
N LEU A 307 15.19 -24.58 15.29
CA LEU A 307 14.95 -25.89 14.69
C LEU A 307 16.25 -26.67 14.41
N ASN A 308 17.41 -26.12 14.81
CA ASN A 308 18.75 -26.67 14.52
C ASN A 308 19.04 -26.78 13.01
N ASP A 309 18.36 -25.99 12.18
CA ASP A 309 18.58 -25.90 10.74
C ASP A 309 19.47 -24.70 10.42
N VAL A 310 20.74 -24.80 10.81
CA VAL A 310 21.70 -23.69 10.64
C VAL A 310 22.01 -23.43 9.16
N LYS A 311 21.82 -24.44 8.29
CA LYS A 311 21.97 -24.29 6.84
C LYS A 311 20.95 -23.32 6.24
N MET A 312 19.74 -23.29 6.78
CA MET A 312 18.73 -22.30 6.38
C MET A 312 18.87 -20.99 7.16
N ALA A 313 19.36 -21.04 8.41
CA ALA A 313 19.52 -19.86 9.24
C ALA A 313 20.65 -18.91 8.78
N ALA A 314 21.79 -19.44 8.35
CA ALA A 314 22.95 -18.62 7.96
C ALA A 314 22.68 -17.74 6.72
N PRO A 315 22.04 -18.23 5.64
CA PRO A 315 21.64 -17.39 4.52
C PRO A 315 20.61 -16.33 4.89
N CYS A 316 19.70 -16.61 5.83
CA CYS A 316 18.76 -15.60 6.34
C CYS A 316 19.47 -14.47 7.09
N ALA A 317 20.48 -14.81 7.91
CA ALA A 317 21.32 -13.82 8.56
C ALA A 317 22.06 -12.96 7.53
N ALA A 318 22.65 -13.58 6.50
CA ALA A 318 23.30 -12.84 5.41
C ALA A 318 22.32 -11.94 4.63
N SER A 319 21.09 -12.40 4.38
CA SER A 319 20.03 -11.58 3.78
C SER A 319 19.65 -10.38 4.64
N TYR A 320 19.53 -10.56 5.95
CA TYR A 320 19.27 -9.47 6.89
C TYR A 320 20.36 -8.38 6.79
N MET A 321 21.63 -8.80 6.73
CA MET A 321 22.78 -7.90 6.70
C MET A 321 22.82 -6.99 5.45
N LEU A 322 22.10 -7.31 4.38
CA LEU A 322 21.92 -6.41 3.23
C LEU A 322 21.16 -5.14 3.63
N PHE A 323 20.14 -5.29 4.47
CA PHE A 323 19.20 -4.21 4.80
C PHE A 323 19.61 -3.44 6.05
N ASP A 324 20.28 -4.09 7.00
CA ASP A 324 20.74 -3.44 8.23
C ASP A 324 22.16 -3.89 8.63
N PRO A 325 23.19 -3.46 7.88
CA PRO A 325 24.56 -3.89 8.14
C PRO A 325 25.14 -3.39 9.46
N LYS A 326 24.49 -2.40 10.09
CA LYS A 326 24.93 -1.78 11.35
C LYS A 326 24.39 -2.51 12.60
N ASP A 327 23.47 -3.47 12.45
CA ASP A 327 22.94 -4.24 13.57
C ASP A 327 24.05 -5.12 14.19
N GLN A 328 24.40 -4.83 15.44
CA GLN A 328 25.46 -5.54 16.15
C GLN A 328 25.08 -6.98 16.52
N VAL A 329 23.80 -7.23 16.84
CA VAL A 329 23.30 -8.55 17.23
C VAL A 329 23.35 -9.49 16.03
N MET A 330 22.91 -9.04 14.85
CA MET A 330 22.98 -9.88 13.65
C MET A 330 24.43 -10.10 13.20
N ASN A 331 25.30 -9.10 13.31
CA ASN A 331 26.75 -9.28 13.07
C ASN A 331 27.34 -10.38 13.96
N GLN A 332 26.99 -10.40 15.25
CA GLN A 332 27.41 -11.44 16.19
C GLN A 332 26.85 -12.82 15.80
N ASN A 333 25.59 -12.89 15.36
CA ASN A 333 24.98 -14.15 14.89
C ASN A 333 25.71 -14.71 13.66
N VAL A 334 26.04 -13.87 12.68
CA VAL A 334 26.82 -14.29 11.50
C VAL A 334 28.22 -14.77 11.91
N ALA A 335 28.90 -14.05 12.80
CA ALA A 335 30.20 -14.45 13.32
C ALA A 335 30.14 -15.78 14.07
N TYR A 336 29.09 -16.00 14.86
CA TYR A 336 28.82 -17.25 15.56
C TYR A 336 28.63 -18.42 14.58
N TYR A 337 27.85 -18.25 13.51
CA TYR A 337 27.71 -19.26 12.46
C TYR A 337 29.01 -19.55 11.73
N ARG A 338 29.82 -18.52 11.44
CA ARG A 338 31.14 -18.71 10.82
C ARG A 338 32.11 -19.47 11.72
N PHE A 339 32.09 -19.19 13.03
CA PHE A 339 32.96 -19.85 13.98
C PHE A 339 32.68 -21.36 14.06
N TYR A 340 31.41 -21.77 14.10
CA TYR A 340 31.01 -23.18 14.16
C TYR A 340 30.79 -23.84 12.79
N ARG A 341 31.28 -23.22 11.70
CA ARG A 341 31.02 -23.69 10.33
C ARG A 341 31.43 -25.15 10.10
N GLU A 342 32.55 -25.59 10.66
CA GLU A 342 33.06 -26.95 10.48
C GLU A 342 32.19 -27.97 11.22
N GLN A 343 31.76 -27.63 12.43
CA GLN A 343 30.87 -28.47 13.24
C GLN A 343 29.49 -28.65 12.60
N TRP A 344 28.97 -27.60 11.96
CA TRP A 344 27.66 -27.63 11.30
C TRP A 344 27.70 -27.94 9.80
N GLY A 345 28.89 -28.22 9.26
CA GLY A 345 29.06 -28.53 7.84
C GLY A 345 28.61 -27.40 6.91
N LEU A 346 28.79 -26.15 7.33
CA LEU A 346 28.51 -24.94 6.55
C LEU A 346 29.67 -24.64 5.60
N LYS A 347 29.32 -24.12 4.43
CA LYS A 347 30.25 -23.71 3.37
C LYS A 347 30.17 -22.20 3.16
N GLU A 348 31.13 -21.63 2.45
CA GLU A 348 31.11 -20.19 2.11
C GLU A 348 29.84 -19.75 1.37
N VAL A 349 29.22 -20.65 0.61
CA VAL A 349 27.94 -20.40 -0.07
C VAL A 349 26.77 -20.20 0.90
N ASP A 350 26.82 -20.79 2.09
CA ASP A 350 25.77 -20.67 3.11
C ASP A 350 25.83 -19.32 3.85
N PHE A 351 26.89 -18.55 3.63
CA PHE A 351 27.04 -17.17 4.14
C PHE A 351 26.73 -16.12 3.08
N GLN A 352 26.18 -16.52 1.93
CA GLN A 352 25.67 -15.59 0.93
C GLN A 352 24.21 -15.26 1.21
N PRO A 353 23.78 -14.01 0.96
CA PRO A 353 22.37 -13.66 0.99
C PRO A 353 21.55 -14.53 0.03
N ARG A 354 20.29 -14.77 0.38
CA ARG A 354 19.40 -15.50 -0.51
C ARG A 354 19.18 -14.73 -1.83
N PRO A 355 19.03 -15.43 -2.98
CA PRO A 355 18.94 -14.79 -4.29
C PRO A 355 17.82 -13.77 -4.41
N GLU A 356 16.64 -14.04 -3.82
CA GLU A 356 15.50 -13.15 -3.85
C GLU A 356 15.74 -11.85 -3.05
N ALA A 357 16.37 -11.94 -1.87
CA ALA A 357 16.79 -10.78 -1.09
C ALA A 357 17.81 -9.93 -1.84
N LEU A 358 18.83 -10.59 -2.42
CA LEU A 358 19.88 -9.89 -3.16
C LEU A 358 19.32 -9.17 -4.39
N ARG A 359 18.40 -9.82 -5.13
CA ARG A 359 17.70 -9.20 -6.26
C ARG A 359 16.90 -7.98 -5.82
N TYR A 360 16.12 -8.12 -4.75
CA TYR A 360 15.31 -7.05 -4.20
C TYR A 360 16.19 -5.86 -3.74
N PHE A 361 17.25 -6.13 -2.99
CA PHE A 361 18.20 -5.12 -2.51
C PHE A 361 18.88 -4.36 -3.65
N ASN A 362 19.37 -5.08 -4.67
CA ASN A 362 20.00 -4.46 -5.83
C ASN A 362 18.99 -3.60 -6.61
N GLN A 363 17.75 -4.05 -6.76
CA GLN A 363 16.71 -3.33 -7.48
C GLN A 363 16.29 -2.04 -6.76
N THR A 364 15.98 -2.14 -5.47
CA THR A 364 15.58 -1.00 -4.62
C THR A 364 16.70 0.04 -4.51
N THR A 365 17.92 -0.41 -4.22
CA THR A 365 19.11 0.46 -4.15
C THR A 365 19.32 1.21 -5.45
N LYS A 366 19.30 0.51 -6.60
CA LYS A 366 19.50 1.15 -7.91
C LYS A 366 18.37 2.12 -8.28
N GLN A 367 17.13 1.81 -7.91
CA GLN A 367 15.99 2.72 -8.12
C GLN A 367 16.12 4.00 -7.30
N LYS A 368 16.54 3.89 -6.03
CA LYS A 368 16.79 5.03 -5.14
C LYS A 368 17.97 5.88 -5.63
N GLU A 369 19.11 5.27 -5.94
CA GLU A 369 20.28 5.95 -6.51
C GLU A 369 19.93 6.69 -7.81
N MET A 370 19.17 6.06 -8.71
CA MET A 370 18.76 6.69 -9.96
C MET A 370 17.76 7.83 -9.75
N LEU A 371 16.86 7.72 -8.78
CA LEU A 371 15.94 8.80 -8.43
C LEU A 371 16.69 9.99 -7.83
N GLU A 372 17.61 9.74 -6.89
CA GLU A 372 18.47 10.77 -6.31
C GLU A 372 19.31 11.46 -7.38
N PHE A 373 19.91 10.69 -8.28
CA PHE A 373 20.60 11.22 -9.45
C PHE A 373 19.67 12.11 -10.30
N ALA A 374 18.47 11.65 -10.63
CA ALA A 374 17.53 12.45 -11.41
C ALA A 374 17.15 13.76 -10.69
N LEU A 375 16.89 13.72 -9.38
CA LEU A 375 16.55 14.91 -8.60
C LEU A 375 17.71 15.90 -8.55
N ASN A 376 18.94 15.44 -8.28
CA ASN A 376 20.10 16.32 -8.16
C ASN A 376 20.48 17.04 -9.47
N TYR A 377 20.20 16.43 -10.63
CA TYR A 377 20.58 17.00 -11.93
C TYR A 377 19.43 17.72 -12.67
N LEU A 378 18.17 17.40 -12.35
CA LEU A 378 16.98 17.98 -12.99
C LEU A 378 16.25 18.99 -12.11
N GLN A 379 16.52 19.02 -10.79
CA GLN A 379 16.17 20.18 -9.99
C GLN A 379 17.12 21.30 -10.41
N THR A 380 16.67 22.13 -11.34
CA THR A 380 17.24 23.44 -11.53
C THR A 380 17.16 24.15 -10.20
N GLU A 381 18.31 24.49 -9.62
CA GLU A 381 18.36 25.65 -8.74
C GLU A 381 17.67 26.78 -9.51
N ASP A 382 16.58 27.32 -8.96
CA ASP A 382 16.06 28.64 -9.34
C ASP A 382 17.07 29.73 -8.90
N GLU A 383 18.37 29.50 -9.10
CA GLU A 383 19.45 30.48 -8.96
C GLU A 383 19.70 31.11 -10.33
N ASP A 384 18.76 31.98 -10.71
CA ASP A 384 19.06 33.27 -11.35
C ASP A 384 17.81 34.16 -11.29
N VAL A 385 17.19 34.27 -10.10
CA VAL A 385 16.44 35.49 -9.75
C VAL A 385 17.47 36.48 -9.22
N VAL A 386 17.91 37.37 -10.11
CA VAL A 386 18.80 38.50 -9.81
C VAL A 386 18.32 39.20 -8.54
N SER A 387 19.24 39.35 -7.58
CA SER A 387 19.06 40.05 -6.31
C SER A 387 18.36 41.41 -6.48
N PRO A 388 17.41 41.79 -5.61
CA PRO A 388 16.58 42.99 -5.74
C PRO A 388 17.31 44.32 -5.43
N GLU A 389 18.59 44.47 -5.78
CA GLU A 389 19.35 45.71 -5.55
C GLU A 389 19.40 46.69 -6.74
N GLU A 390 18.70 46.43 -7.84
CA GLU A 390 18.63 47.37 -8.98
C GLU A 390 17.21 47.86 -9.35
N ALA A 391 16.22 47.70 -8.46
CA ALA A 391 14.88 48.28 -8.62
C ALA A 391 14.57 49.42 -7.62
N ALA A 392 15.59 50.04 -7.04
CA ALA A 392 15.44 51.27 -6.28
C ALA A 392 15.27 52.47 -7.22
N THR A 393 14.09 52.63 -7.85
CA THR A 393 13.48 53.94 -8.07
C THR A 393 12.04 53.79 -8.58
N SER A 394 11.10 54.22 -7.74
CA SER A 394 9.95 55.06 -8.06
C SER A 394 8.56 54.51 -7.65
N HIS A 395 8.01 55.22 -6.66
CA HIS A 395 6.59 55.45 -6.34
C HIS A 395 5.77 54.38 -5.60
N SER A 396 5.66 54.66 -4.29
CA SER A 396 4.48 54.64 -3.41
C SER A 396 3.11 54.35 -4.03
N GLU A 397 2.35 53.43 -3.43
CA GLU A 397 1.20 53.71 -2.54
C GLU A 397 0.55 52.38 -2.10
N HIS A 398 0.36 52.20 -0.78
CA HIS A 398 -0.58 51.24 -0.20
C HIS A 398 -1.95 51.91 -0.17
N PRO A 399 -3.00 51.30 -0.76
CA PRO A 399 -4.08 50.66 0.02
C PRO A 399 -4.61 49.41 -0.76
N ASP A 400 -5.13 48.30 -0.24
CA ASP A 400 -5.97 48.01 0.91
C ASP A 400 -5.82 46.51 1.24
N ALA A 401 -5.88 46.23 2.53
CA ALA A 401 -6.04 44.89 3.07
C ALA A 401 -7.52 44.54 3.06
N GLU A 402 -7.97 43.74 2.08
CA GLU A 402 -9.27 43.05 2.12
C GLU A 402 -9.30 42.06 0.96
N PHE A 403 -8.90 40.80 1.21
CA PHE A 403 -9.54 39.56 0.72
C PHE A 403 -8.62 38.34 0.96
N GLU A 404 -8.23 38.07 2.21
CA GLU A 404 -7.88 36.70 2.61
C GLU A 404 -9.16 36.00 3.05
N GLY A 405 -9.83 35.41 2.06
CA GLY A 405 -10.98 34.56 2.24
C GLY A 405 -10.89 33.38 1.29
N MET A 406 -9.85 32.54 1.45
CA MET A 406 -9.93 31.17 0.94
C MET A 406 -11.00 30.45 1.77
N GLY A 407 -12.01 29.92 1.08
CA GLY A 407 -13.09 29.17 1.72
C GLY A 407 -12.56 27.90 2.34
N ASP A 408 -12.52 27.85 3.66
CA ASP A 408 -12.43 26.63 4.44
C ASP A 408 -13.80 25.93 4.45
N TYR A 409 -14.11 25.24 3.35
CA TYR A 409 -15.28 24.36 3.29
C TYR A 409 -15.05 23.03 4.06
N GLU A 410 -13.82 22.75 4.51
CA GLU A 410 -13.50 21.54 5.28
C GLU A 410 -13.69 21.71 6.80
N GLU A 411 -13.72 22.93 7.33
CA GLU A 411 -13.77 23.16 8.77
C GLU A 411 -15.20 23.36 9.33
N SER A 412 -16.17 23.77 8.51
CA SER A 412 -17.51 24.08 9.02
C SER A 412 -18.39 22.85 9.30
N PHE A 413 -18.12 21.72 8.64
CA PHE A 413 -18.94 20.51 8.80
C PHE A 413 -18.50 19.61 9.98
N LEU A 414 -17.23 19.67 10.37
CA LEU A 414 -16.70 18.96 11.55
C LEU A 414 -17.13 19.59 12.88
N ALA A 415 -17.60 20.85 12.85
CA ALA A 415 -18.08 21.57 14.03
C ALA A 415 -19.46 21.09 14.52
N GLU A 416 -20.31 20.54 13.64
CA GLU A 416 -21.65 20.05 14.02
C GLU A 416 -21.64 18.73 14.81
N TRP A 417 -20.52 18.00 14.85
CA TRP A 417 -20.37 16.78 15.64
C TRP A 417 -20.27 17.04 17.16
N TRP A 418 -20.02 18.28 17.58
CA TRP A 418 -19.66 18.63 18.96
C TRP A 418 -20.82 19.09 19.87
N GLN A 419 -22.07 19.00 19.42
CA GLN A 419 -23.17 19.26 20.34
C GLN A 419 -23.49 17.99 21.12
N GLU A 420 -23.06 17.96 22.39
CA GLU A 420 -23.55 17.01 23.37
C GLU A 420 -25.09 16.92 23.27
N PRO A 421 -25.68 15.71 23.21
CA PRO A 421 -27.13 15.60 23.18
C PRO A 421 -27.68 16.19 24.47
N LYS A 422 -28.53 17.22 24.36
CA LYS A 422 -29.23 17.83 25.50
C LYS A 422 -29.91 16.72 26.30
N THR A 423 -29.34 16.39 27.46
CA THR A 423 -29.97 15.47 28.39
C THR A 423 -31.18 16.15 29.01
N LYS A 424 -32.24 15.38 29.22
CA LYS A 424 -33.61 15.83 29.52
C LYS A 424 -33.81 16.38 30.95
N TRP A 425 -32.78 16.94 31.59
CA TRP A 425 -32.84 17.31 33.02
C TRP A 425 -32.25 18.68 33.42
N ASP A 426 -31.83 19.53 32.48
CA ASP A 426 -31.52 20.94 32.80
C ASP A 426 -32.70 21.85 32.51
N THR A 427 -33.71 21.80 33.37
CA THR A 427 -34.57 22.97 33.63
C THR A 427 -34.10 23.59 34.94
N GLY A 428 -33.08 24.44 34.84
CA GLY A 428 -32.69 25.33 35.94
C GLY A 428 -33.82 26.34 36.20
N GLU A 429 -34.41 26.23 37.38
CA GLU A 429 -35.37 27.18 37.93
C GLU A 429 -34.76 28.58 37.98
N VAL A 430 -35.53 29.58 37.53
CA VAL A 430 -35.21 31.00 37.73
C VAL A 430 -35.72 31.38 39.11
N ALA A 431 -34.81 31.70 40.04
CA ALA A 431 -35.16 32.38 41.28
C ALA A 431 -35.14 33.90 41.04
N GLU A 432 -36.14 34.57 41.62
CA GLU A 432 -36.55 35.98 41.48
C GLU A 432 -35.45 37.05 41.58
#